data_AF-A0A930U0H5-F1
#
_entry.id   AF-A0A930U0H5-F1
#
_cell.length_a   1.000
_cell.length_b   1.000
_cell.length_c   1.000
_cell.angle_alpha   90.00
_cell.angle_beta   90.00
_cell.angle_gamma   90.00
#
_symmetry.space_group_name_H-M   'P 1'
#
loop_
_entity.id
_entity.type
_entity.pdbx_description
1 polymer ?
#
loop_
_entity_poly.entity_id
_entity_poly.type
_entity_poly.pdbx_seq_one_letter_code
_entity_poly.pdbx_strand_id
1 'polypeptide(L)'
;MYDSEKCQELIDLLISPIQLESLSVLEDNVSTLKEHHQLAFAMLADTIQEATRVLSEPTIKAREAKIHRIIETIKLNVNSLALWEQANNRTAEALEAGHIRPETLKPHVRFSSEKYDEFYSNQSAKFSNMAVDSDLNSSGESFYNDNNTLSHNINHAFRVSYGVYLIEVLFGLLSTKNSEQAIRWLDIGCGFGQIINSVDPKRYGCQNWEITGCDMQEGKIKFANQLKLPDRQFFTKEAFSLLSEMSTQNNPYDIISMFEFMEHLNDPLSFLEQLAGFRSEVILIASPLAQTIGKPLMRKPDPVHLWSFSREGLEDMLKIAGLDVIYSSEVRVGSYIGGLDWLTVVCGDKELFKEKRTNWRRF
;
A
#
# COMPACT_ATOMS: atom_id res chain seq x y z
N MET A 1 2.05 -22.81 -8.65
CA MET A 1 3.01 -21.80 -9.13
C MET A 1 4.40 -22.09 -8.58
N TYR A 2 4.61 -22.24 -7.25
CA TYR A 2 5.90 -22.60 -6.64
C TYR A 2 5.71 -23.52 -5.41
N ASP A 3 5.91 -24.81 -5.53
CA ASP A 3 6.00 -25.72 -4.38
C ASP A 3 7.43 -25.80 -3.84
N SER A 4 7.67 -26.64 -2.84
CA SER A 4 9.02 -26.81 -2.26
C SER A 4 10.05 -27.30 -3.28
N GLU A 5 9.65 -28.16 -4.22
CA GLU A 5 10.53 -28.68 -5.27
C GLU A 5 10.91 -27.55 -6.23
N LYS A 6 9.92 -26.78 -6.71
CA LYS A 6 10.13 -25.62 -7.56
C LYS A 6 10.98 -24.54 -6.90
N CYS A 7 10.78 -24.29 -5.60
CA CYS A 7 11.62 -23.36 -4.85
C CYS A 7 13.07 -23.84 -4.80
N GLN A 8 13.29 -25.14 -4.61
CA GLN A 8 14.64 -25.72 -4.61
C GLN A 8 15.30 -25.61 -6.00
N GLU A 9 14.57 -25.87 -7.09
CA GLU A 9 15.05 -25.66 -8.46
C GLU A 9 15.53 -24.21 -8.68
N LEU A 10 14.74 -23.22 -8.26
CA LEU A 10 15.10 -21.80 -8.38
C LEU A 10 16.33 -21.43 -7.54
N ILE A 11 16.43 -22.00 -6.33
CA ILE A 11 17.60 -21.85 -5.46
C ILE A 11 18.84 -22.36 -6.18
N ASP A 12 18.78 -23.56 -6.75
CA ASP A 12 19.93 -24.18 -7.41
C ASP A 12 20.30 -23.42 -8.70
N LEU A 13 19.29 -23.00 -9.47
CA LEU A 13 19.43 -22.17 -10.67
C LEU A 13 20.19 -20.87 -10.40
N LEU A 14 19.89 -20.18 -9.29
CA LEU A 14 20.49 -18.86 -9.00
C LEU A 14 21.77 -18.95 -8.17
N ILE A 15 21.85 -19.87 -7.20
CA ILE A 15 22.95 -19.91 -6.23
C ILE A 15 24.18 -20.61 -6.82
N SER A 16 24.02 -21.66 -7.63
CA SER A 16 25.16 -22.39 -8.20
C SER A 16 26.06 -21.48 -9.04
N PRO A 17 25.56 -20.65 -9.98
CA PRO A 17 26.40 -19.71 -10.72
C PRO A 17 27.08 -18.65 -9.83
N ILE A 18 26.40 -18.19 -8.77
CA ILE A 18 26.95 -17.21 -7.83
C ILE A 18 28.12 -17.82 -7.04
N GLN A 19 27.98 -19.07 -6.58
CA GLN A 19 29.04 -19.80 -5.86
C GLN A 19 30.24 -20.13 -6.75
N LEU A 20 29.98 -20.46 -8.01
CA LEU A 20 31.01 -20.69 -9.03
C LEU A 20 31.57 -19.39 -9.63
N GLU A 21 31.05 -18.24 -9.19
CA GLU A 21 31.40 -16.92 -9.69
C GLU A 21 31.24 -16.75 -11.21
N SER A 22 30.33 -17.49 -11.82
CA SER A 22 30.11 -17.49 -13.27
C SER A 22 29.04 -16.48 -13.66
N LEU A 23 29.46 -15.27 -14.05
CA LEU A 23 28.55 -14.20 -14.46
C LEU A 23 27.71 -14.57 -15.68
N SER A 24 28.32 -15.10 -16.74
CA SER A 24 27.59 -15.49 -17.96
C SER A 24 26.47 -16.50 -17.68
N VAL A 25 26.73 -17.52 -16.85
CA VAL A 25 25.71 -18.51 -16.48
C VAL A 25 24.61 -17.87 -15.63
N LEU A 26 24.96 -16.94 -14.74
CA LEU A 26 23.95 -16.18 -13.98
C LEU A 26 23.06 -15.37 -14.92
N GLU A 27 23.61 -14.68 -15.91
CA GLU A 27 22.86 -13.86 -16.88
C GLU A 27 21.89 -14.71 -17.73
N ASP A 28 22.31 -15.88 -18.18
CA ASP A 28 21.46 -16.84 -18.90
C ASP A 28 20.31 -17.34 -18.00
N ASN A 29 20.63 -17.67 -16.75
CA ASN A 29 19.63 -18.13 -15.76
C ASN A 29 18.64 -17.02 -15.39
N VAL A 30 19.09 -15.76 -15.31
CA VAL A 30 18.23 -14.59 -15.06
C VAL A 30 17.28 -14.35 -16.23
N SER A 31 17.75 -14.54 -17.46
CA SER A 31 16.91 -14.45 -18.66
C SER A 31 15.80 -15.51 -18.61
N THR A 32 16.15 -16.73 -18.23
CA THR A 32 15.18 -17.83 -18.01
C THR A 32 14.16 -17.48 -16.92
N LEU A 33 14.62 -16.90 -15.80
CA LEU A 33 13.75 -16.48 -14.71
C LEU A 33 12.76 -15.38 -15.16
N LYS A 34 13.25 -14.39 -15.92
CA LYS A 34 12.41 -13.30 -16.44
C LYS A 34 11.37 -13.78 -17.44
N GLU A 35 11.66 -14.84 -18.20
CA GLU A 35 10.74 -15.39 -19.20
C GLU A 35 9.68 -16.31 -18.58
N HIS A 36 10.06 -17.15 -17.61
CA HIS A 36 9.21 -18.25 -17.14
C HIS A 36 8.75 -18.13 -15.69
N HIS A 37 9.31 -17.20 -14.92
CA HIS A 37 9.10 -17.07 -13.48
C HIS A 37 9.03 -15.58 -13.07
N GLN A 38 8.09 -14.85 -13.65
CA GLN A 38 8.03 -13.38 -13.50
C GLN A 38 7.77 -12.95 -12.06
N LEU A 39 6.99 -13.71 -11.27
CA LEU A 39 6.78 -13.41 -9.85
C LEU A 39 8.09 -13.56 -9.05
N ALA A 40 8.81 -14.66 -9.28
CA ALA A 40 10.09 -14.90 -8.63
C ALA A 40 11.12 -13.85 -9.06
N PHE A 41 11.16 -13.49 -10.34
CA PHE A 41 11.99 -12.40 -10.85
C PHE A 41 11.63 -11.06 -10.20
N ALA A 42 10.35 -10.70 -10.09
CA ALA A 42 9.89 -9.48 -9.40
C ALA A 42 10.41 -9.39 -7.96
N MET A 43 10.37 -10.53 -7.23
CA MET A 43 10.87 -10.61 -5.85
C MET A 43 12.39 -10.45 -5.76
N LEU A 44 13.13 -10.99 -6.75
CA LEU A 44 14.58 -11.16 -6.71
C LEU A 44 15.37 -10.16 -7.55
N ALA A 45 14.71 -9.34 -8.38
CA ALA A 45 15.34 -8.49 -9.39
C ALA A 45 16.48 -7.64 -8.80
N ASP A 46 16.24 -6.96 -7.68
CA ASP A 46 17.27 -6.15 -7.02
C ASP A 46 18.44 -7.02 -6.52
N THR A 47 18.14 -8.14 -5.86
CA THR A 47 19.14 -9.07 -5.32
C THR A 47 20.02 -9.66 -6.43
N ILE A 48 19.42 -9.97 -7.58
CA ILE A 48 20.09 -10.46 -8.79
C ILE A 48 20.98 -9.36 -9.41
N GLN A 49 20.48 -8.13 -9.48
CA GLN A 49 21.27 -6.99 -9.95
C GLN A 49 22.50 -6.78 -9.07
N GLU A 50 22.33 -6.87 -7.75
CA GLU A 50 23.44 -6.79 -6.80
C GLU A 50 24.41 -7.97 -6.94
N ALA A 51 23.91 -9.18 -7.19
CA ALA A 51 24.75 -10.35 -7.48
C ALA A 51 25.62 -10.12 -8.72
N THR A 52 25.02 -9.67 -9.81
CA THR A 52 25.69 -9.33 -11.07
C THR A 52 26.78 -8.28 -10.86
N ARG A 53 26.46 -7.21 -10.12
CA ARG A 53 27.38 -6.14 -9.76
C ARG A 53 28.58 -6.68 -8.96
N VAL A 54 28.32 -7.50 -7.94
CA VAL A 54 29.35 -8.09 -7.06
C VAL A 54 30.22 -9.10 -7.80
N LEU A 55 29.67 -9.87 -8.73
CA LEU A 55 30.46 -10.81 -9.55
C LEU A 55 31.38 -10.09 -10.55
N SER A 56 31.04 -8.86 -10.92
CA SER A 56 31.86 -8.01 -11.81
C SER A 56 32.96 -7.24 -11.08
N GLU A 57 32.98 -7.22 -9.74
CA GLU A 57 33.99 -6.51 -8.94
C GLU A 57 35.34 -7.27 -8.92
N PRO A 58 36.50 -6.61 -9.14
CA PRO A 58 37.81 -7.27 -9.17
C PRO A 58 38.39 -7.64 -7.79
N THR A 59 37.86 -7.09 -6.70
CA THR A 59 38.40 -7.25 -5.33
C THR A 59 37.78 -8.44 -4.58
N ILE A 60 38.62 -9.39 -4.15
CA ILE A 60 38.18 -10.70 -3.61
C ILE A 60 37.60 -10.63 -2.18
N LYS A 61 38.25 -9.94 -1.22
CA LYS A 61 37.89 -10.09 0.21
C LYS A 61 36.51 -9.54 0.60
N ALA A 62 36.12 -8.37 0.09
CA ALA A 62 34.80 -7.82 0.36
C ALA A 62 33.67 -8.58 -0.38
N ARG A 63 34.05 -9.33 -1.42
CA ARG A 63 33.14 -10.03 -2.32
C ARG A 63 32.58 -11.30 -1.69
N GLU A 64 33.39 -12.10 -0.99
CA GLU A 64 32.90 -13.32 -0.30
C GLU A 64 31.77 -13.03 0.70
N ALA A 65 31.94 -12.02 1.55
CA ALA A 65 30.92 -11.64 2.53
C ALA A 65 29.63 -11.12 1.86
N LYS A 66 29.73 -10.40 0.74
CA LYS A 66 28.57 -9.96 -0.06
C LYS A 66 27.89 -11.14 -0.74
N ILE A 67 28.65 -12.05 -1.35
CA ILE A 67 28.14 -13.28 -1.99
C ILE A 67 27.35 -14.12 -0.98
N HIS A 68 27.93 -14.38 0.18
CA HIS A 68 27.22 -15.10 1.24
C HIS A 68 25.92 -14.38 1.61
N ARG A 69 25.95 -13.04 1.68
CA ARG A 69 24.76 -12.27 2.01
C ARG A 69 23.65 -12.38 0.97
N ILE A 70 24.02 -12.29 -0.31
CA ILE A 70 23.15 -12.44 -1.48
C ILE A 70 22.50 -13.82 -1.47
N ILE A 71 23.29 -14.89 -1.30
CA ILE A 71 22.82 -16.28 -1.27
C ILE A 71 21.73 -16.47 -0.20
N GLU A 72 21.95 -15.96 1.02
CA GLU A 72 20.93 -16.06 2.06
C GLU A 72 19.67 -15.27 1.75
N THR A 73 19.79 -14.07 1.16
CA THR A 73 18.63 -13.28 0.75
C THR A 73 17.84 -13.99 -0.36
N ILE A 74 18.52 -14.61 -1.34
CA ILE A 74 17.87 -15.43 -2.37
C ILE A 74 17.11 -16.58 -1.73
N LYS A 75 17.73 -17.36 -0.84
CA LYS A 75 17.08 -18.47 -0.15
C LYS A 75 15.84 -18.02 0.63
N LEU A 76 15.96 -16.93 1.39
CA LEU A 76 14.84 -16.39 2.17
C LEU A 76 13.66 -16.02 1.26
N ASN A 77 13.92 -15.25 0.20
CA ASN A 77 12.90 -14.80 -0.73
C ASN A 77 12.26 -15.98 -1.48
N VAL A 78 13.08 -16.86 -2.08
CA VAL A 78 12.57 -18.02 -2.83
C VAL A 78 11.75 -18.95 -1.94
N ASN A 79 12.22 -19.27 -0.73
CA ASN A 79 11.46 -20.12 0.19
C ASN A 79 10.12 -19.49 0.59
N SER A 80 10.03 -18.15 0.63
CA SER A 80 8.78 -17.46 0.92
C SER A 80 7.76 -17.56 -0.21
N LEU A 81 8.17 -17.84 -1.46
CA LEU A 81 7.25 -18.05 -2.60
C LEU A 81 6.29 -19.23 -2.35
N ALA A 82 6.71 -20.24 -1.59
CA ALA A 82 5.86 -21.37 -1.21
C ALA A 82 4.71 -20.96 -0.27
N LEU A 83 4.82 -19.81 0.41
CA LEU A 83 3.79 -19.31 1.32
C LEU A 83 2.75 -18.43 0.63
N TRP A 84 3.01 -17.99 -0.61
CA TRP A 84 2.04 -17.24 -1.38
C TRP A 84 0.88 -18.16 -1.77
N GLU A 85 -0.35 -17.79 -1.40
CA GLU A 85 -1.55 -18.54 -1.79
C GLU A 85 -1.66 -18.56 -3.31
N GLN A 86 -1.66 -19.76 -3.87
CA GLN A 86 -1.48 -19.94 -5.32
C GLN A 86 -2.79 -20.14 -6.07
N ALA A 87 -3.86 -20.48 -5.36
CA ALA A 87 -5.17 -20.61 -5.97
C ALA A 87 -5.84 -19.23 -6.00
N ASN A 88 -6.11 -18.73 -7.20
CA ASN A 88 -6.88 -17.50 -7.46
C ASN A 88 -6.23 -16.19 -6.98
N ASN A 89 -4.89 -16.10 -6.90
CA ASN A 89 -4.21 -14.83 -6.66
C ASN A 89 -4.03 -14.07 -7.98
N ARG A 90 -4.96 -13.14 -8.27
CA ARG A 90 -5.03 -12.35 -9.50
C ARG A 90 -3.79 -11.49 -9.70
N THR A 91 -3.23 -10.94 -8.63
CA THR A 91 -2.01 -10.12 -8.70
C THR A 91 -0.81 -10.93 -9.20
N ALA A 92 -0.60 -12.12 -8.62
CA ALA A 92 0.46 -13.03 -9.03
C ALA A 92 0.23 -13.54 -10.47
N GLU A 93 -1.00 -13.88 -10.83
CA GLU A 93 -1.36 -14.27 -12.20
C GLU A 93 -1.05 -13.18 -13.22
N ALA A 94 -1.37 -11.91 -12.92
CA ALA A 94 -1.11 -10.78 -13.81
C ALA A 94 0.39 -10.52 -13.99
N LEU A 95 1.21 -10.75 -12.96
CA LEU A 95 2.68 -10.73 -13.07
C LEU A 95 3.19 -11.87 -13.95
N GLU A 96 2.78 -13.11 -13.70
CA GLU A 96 3.24 -14.26 -14.49
C GLU A 96 2.81 -14.18 -15.97
N ALA A 97 1.63 -13.61 -16.23
CA ALA A 97 1.15 -13.37 -17.59
C ALA A 97 1.84 -12.18 -18.29
N GLY A 98 2.73 -11.45 -17.61
CA GLY A 98 3.40 -10.26 -18.15
C GLY A 98 2.46 -9.08 -18.39
N HIS A 99 1.30 -9.04 -17.73
CA HIS A 99 0.38 -7.91 -17.77
C HIS A 99 0.87 -6.75 -16.89
N ILE A 100 1.65 -7.07 -15.86
CA ILE A 100 2.35 -6.10 -15.00
C ILE A 100 3.84 -6.36 -15.13
N ARG A 101 4.63 -5.29 -15.26
CA ARG A 101 6.09 -5.41 -15.36
C ARG A 101 6.67 -5.81 -14.00
N PRO A 102 7.47 -6.89 -13.91
CA PRO A 102 8.07 -7.36 -12.66
C PRO A 102 8.88 -6.33 -11.89
N GLU A 103 9.50 -5.38 -12.60
CA GLU A 103 10.34 -4.34 -11.98
C GLU A 103 9.52 -3.22 -11.31
N THR A 104 8.20 -3.20 -11.55
CA THR A 104 7.30 -2.11 -11.11
C THR A 104 6.42 -2.50 -9.91
N LEU A 105 6.37 -3.79 -9.58
CA LEU A 105 5.58 -4.35 -8.48
C LEU A 105 6.39 -5.46 -7.82
N LYS A 106 6.69 -5.32 -6.53
CA LYS A 106 7.56 -6.26 -5.82
C LYS A 106 6.81 -6.99 -4.70
N PRO A 107 6.65 -8.32 -4.78
CA PRO A 107 6.19 -9.11 -3.64
C PRO A 107 7.27 -9.19 -2.56
N HIS A 108 6.85 -9.30 -1.30
CA HIS A 108 7.73 -9.44 -0.14
C HIS A 108 7.80 -10.85 0.42
N VAL A 109 8.76 -11.01 1.34
CA VAL A 109 8.81 -12.20 2.19
C VAL A 109 7.50 -12.28 2.95
N ARG A 110 6.78 -13.35 2.67
CA ARG A 110 5.52 -13.67 3.33
C ARG A 110 5.77 -14.56 4.54
N PHE A 111 5.01 -14.34 5.60
CA PHE A 111 4.99 -15.21 6.77
C PHE A 111 3.81 -16.18 6.72
N SER A 112 3.76 -17.14 7.64
CA SER A 112 2.58 -18.00 7.76
C SER A 112 1.38 -17.20 8.28
N SER A 113 0.16 -17.64 7.97
CA SER A 113 -1.07 -16.96 8.40
C SER A 113 -1.13 -16.79 9.92
N GLU A 114 -0.65 -17.77 10.69
CA GLU A 114 -0.62 -17.70 12.16
C GLU A 114 0.24 -16.54 12.67
N LYS A 115 1.35 -16.21 11.98
CA LYS A 115 2.21 -15.08 12.36
C LYS A 115 1.54 -13.73 12.08
N TYR A 116 0.75 -13.65 11.01
CA TYR A 116 -0.05 -12.45 10.74
C TYR A 116 -1.17 -12.30 11.78
N ASP A 117 -1.88 -13.38 12.10
CA ASP A 117 -2.91 -13.39 13.13
C ASP A 117 -2.35 -12.97 14.49
N GLU A 118 -1.19 -13.51 14.87
CA GLU A 118 -0.47 -13.12 16.08
C GLU A 118 -0.12 -11.62 16.05
N PHE A 119 0.46 -11.13 14.95
CA PHE A 119 0.83 -9.72 14.82
C PHE A 119 -0.38 -8.79 14.98
N TYR A 120 -1.47 -9.05 14.27
CA TYR A 120 -2.66 -8.21 14.28
C TYR A 120 -3.44 -8.34 15.60
N SER A 121 -3.46 -9.52 16.22
CA SER A 121 -4.03 -9.71 17.56
C SER A 121 -3.28 -8.88 18.60
N ASN A 122 -1.94 -8.93 18.58
CA ASN A 122 -1.09 -8.14 19.48
C ASN A 122 -1.27 -6.62 19.23
N GLN A 123 -1.37 -6.20 17.97
CA GLN A 123 -1.62 -4.80 17.61
C GLN A 123 -3.00 -4.35 18.12
N SER A 124 -4.06 -5.15 17.91
CA SER A 124 -5.41 -4.85 18.39
C SER A 124 -5.47 -4.76 19.92
N ALA A 125 -4.84 -5.71 20.64
CA ALA A 125 -4.75 -5.68 22.09
C ALA A 125 -4.06 -4.41 22.62
N LYS A 126 -2.96 -3.99 21.98
CA LYS A 126 -2.25 -2.75 22.32
C LYS A 126 -3.16 -1.53 22.23
N PHE A 127 -3.87 -1.35 21.12
CA PHE A 127 -4.79 -0.21 20.96
C PHE A 127 -6.00 -0.28 21.90
N SER A 128 -6.48 -1.50 22.20
CA SER A 128 -7.57 -1.70 23.16
C SER A 128 -7.19 -1.26 24.57
N ASN A 129 -5.94 -1.48 24.98
CA ASN A 129 -5.42 -1.01 26.26
C ASN A 129 -5.24 0.51 26.28
N MET A 130 -4.70 1.10 25.21
CA MET A 130 -4.58 2.55 25.06
C MET A 130 -5.93 3.27 25.17
N ALA A 131 -6.98 2.65 24.62
CA ALA A 131 -8.35 3.15 24.72
C ALA A 131 -8.88 3.17 26.18
N VAL A 132 -8.50 2.21 27.00
CA VAL A 132 -8.91 2.20 28.42
C VAL A 132 -8.18 3.29 29.21
N ASP A 133 -6.90 3.51 28.91
CA ASP A 133 -6.09 4.50 29.62
C ASP A 133 -6.50 5.95 29.28
N SER A 134 -6.99 6.21 28.07
CA SER A 134 -7.41 7.57 27.66
C SER A 134 -8.66 8.08 28.39
N ASP A 135 -9.50 7.19 28.93
CA ASP A 135 -10.69 7.57 29.71
C ASP A 135 -10.34 8.11 31.12
N LEU A 136 -9.07 8.02 31.53
CA LEU A 136 -8.58 8.49 32.83
C LEU A 136 -7.98 9.91 32.73
N ASN A 137 -8.86 10.92 32.71
CA ASN A 137 -8.57 12.28 33.22
C ASN A 137 -7.44 13.12 32.61
N SER A 138 -6.92 12.85 31.41
CA SER A 138 -6.04 13.83 30.73
C SER A 138 -6.86 14.90 29.98
N SER A 139 -7.45 15.78 30.78
CA SER A 139 -8.08 17.01 30.32
C SER A 139 -7.12 17.85 29.47
N GLY A 140 -7.36 17.93 28.16
CA GLY A 140 -7.00 19.10 27.35
C GLY A 140 -5.52 19.37 27.06
N GLU A 141 -4.57 18.55 27.53
CA GLU A 141 -3.18 18.63 27.07
C GLU A 141 -3.04 17.95 25.70
N SER A 142 -3.66 18.60 24.72
CA SER A 142 -3.10 18.95 23.44
C SER A 142 -2.10 17.94 22.86
N PHE A 143 -2.56 17.25 21.81
CA PHE A 143 -1.72 16.64 20.78
C PHE A 143 -0.61 17.58 20.23
N TYR A 144 -0.60 18.87 20.59
CA TYR A 144 0.40 19.87 20.23
C TYR A 144 1.48 20.14 21.30
N ASN A 145 1.48 19.46 22.45
CA ASN A 145 2.43 19.78 23.55
C ASN A 145 3.78 19.04 23.50
N ASP A 146 4.12 18.38 22.38
CA ASP A 146 5.47 17.90 22.14
C ASP A 146 6.37 19.08 21.74
N ASN A 147 6.94 19.73 22.76
CA ASN A 147 8.08 20.66 22.73
C ASN A 147 8.81 20.76 21.38
N ASN A 148 8.47 21.73 20.51
CA ASN A 148 9.25 22.36 19.40
C ASN A 148 10.33 21.54 18.66
N THR A 149 10.28 20.22 18.72
CA THR A 149 11.21 19.27 18.14
C THR A 149 10.37 18.56 17.11
N LEU A 150 10.84 18.63 15.86
CA LEU A 150 10.21 17.90 14.78
C LEU A 150 10.13 16.45 15.22
N SER A 151 8.91 15.90 15.29
CA SER A 151 8.70 14.55 15.79
C SER A 151 9.59 13.58 15.03
N HIS A 152 10.01 12.50 15.69
CA HIS A 152 10.86 11.47 15.07
C HIS A 152 10.25 10.84 13.80
N ASN A 153 9.00 11.18 13.46
CA ASN A 153 8.33 10.75 12.25
C ASN A 153 7.69 11.91 11.45
N ILE A 154 8.43 13.00 11.29
CA ILE A 154 8.03 14.13 10.43
C ILE A 154 7.59 13.70 9.03
N ASN A 155 8.22 12.67 8.46
CA ASN A 155 7.83 12.10 7.18
C ASN A 155 6.37 11.61 7.18
N HIS A 156 5.95 10.86 8.21
CA HIS A 156 4.56 10.44 8.34
C HIS A 156 3.60 11.62 8.47
N ALA A 157 3.96 12.68 9.20
CA ALA A 157 3.14 13.89 9.29
C ALA A 157 2.93 14.54 7.90
N PHE A 158 3.98 14.66 7.08
CA PHE A 158 3.84 15.14 5.70
C PHE A 158 2.88 14.29 4.86
N ARG A 159 2.99 12.97 4.96
CA ARG A 159 2.13 12.02 4.21
C ARG A 159 0.66 12.15 4.62
N VAL A 160 0.40 12.21 5.93
CA VAL A 160 -0.95 12.44 6.48
C VAL A 160 -1.50 13.79 6.03
N SER A 161 -0.74 14.88 6.15
CA SER A 161 -1.20 16.21 5.71
C SER A 161 -1.49 16.26 4.21
N TYR A 162 -0.70 15.56 3.39
CA TYR A 162 -0.94 15.46 1.96
C TYR A 162 -2.23 14.68 1.64
N GLY A 163 -2.45 13.53 2.29
CA GLY A 163 -3.69 12.77 2.16
C GLY A 163 -4.93 13.57 2.57
N VAL A 164 -4.85 14.26 3.71
CA VAL A 164 -5.92 15.17 4.19
C VAL A 164 -6.24 16.25 3.15
N TYR A 165 -5.21 16.94 2.64
CA TYR A 165 -5.38 17.99 1.65
C TYR A 165 -6.09 17.48 0.38
N LEU A 166 -5.70 16.32 -0.14
CA LEU A 166 -6.33 15.75 -1.32
C LEU A 166 -7.81 15.44 -1.09
N ILE A 167 -8.17 14.84 0.04
CA ILE A 167 -9.57 14.54 0.37
C ILE A 167 -10.40 15.83 0.51
N GLU A 168 -9.88 16.85 1.19
CA GLU A 168 -10.56 18.14 1.33
C GLU A 168 -10.82 18.78 -0.05
N VAL A 169 -9.85 18.73 -0.96
CA VAL A 169 -10.02 19.20 -2.34
C VAL A 169 -11.10 18.41 -3.07
N LEU A 170 -11.14 17.09 -2.92
CA LEU A 170 -12.17 16.23 -3.51
C LEU A 170 -13.57 16.58 -2.97
N PHE A 171 -13.72 16.82 -1.67
CA PHE A 171 -14.97 17.34 -1.09
C PHE A 171 -15.41 18.65 -1.73
N GLY A 172 -14.47 19.61 -1.86
CA GLY A 172 -14.74 20.88 -2.51
C GLY A 172 -15.22 20.69 -3.94
N LEU A 173 -14.49 19.91 -4.75
CA LEU A 173 -14.83 19.65 -6.15
C LEU A 173 -16.22 19.00 -6.29
N LEU A 174 -16.50 17.94 -5.53
CA LEU A 174 -17.77 17.22 -5.60
C LEU A 174 -18.95 18.05 -5.07
N SER A 175 -18.75 18.87 -4.04
CA SER A 175 -19.80 19.74 -3.51
C SER A 175 -20.32 20.77 -4.54
N THR A 176 -19.49 21.15 -5.52
CA THR A 176 -19.93 22.03 -6.63
C THR A 176 -20.82 21.33 -7.65
N LYS A 177 -20.92 19.99 -7.63
CA LYS A 177 -21.81 19.21 -8.52
C LYS A 177 -23.19 19.06 -7.89
N ASN A 178 -23.22 18.73 -6.59
CA ASN A 178 -24.43 18.36 -5.87
C ASN A 178 -24.57 19.19 -4.58
N SER A 179 -24.86 20.48 -4.68
CA SER A 179 -24.91 21.38 -3.52
C SER A 179 -25.97 21.02 -2.48
N GLU A 180 -26.98 20.24 -2.86
CA GLU A 180 -28.08 19.84 -1.97
C GLU A 180 -27.86 18.47 -1.30
N GLN A 181 -26.98 17.63 -1.83
CA GLN A 181 -26.74 16.28 -1.31
C GLN A 181 -25.48 16.24 -0.46
N ALA A 182 -25.48 15.37 0.56
CA ALA A 182 -24.29 15.15 1.36
C ALA A 182 -23.24 14.40 0.53
N ILE A 183 -22.00 14.91 0.52
CA ILE A 183 -20.88 14.16 -0.06
C ILE A 183 -20.46 13.07 0.93
N ARG A 184 -20.45 11.81 0.48
CA ARG A 184 -20.18 10.65 1.32
C ARG A 184 -18.78 10.13 1.06
N TRP A 185 -18.00 9.95 2.12
CA TRP A 185 -16.65 9.41 2.05
C TRP A 185 -16.50 8.17 2.93
N LEU A 186 -15.98 7.08 2.34
CA LEU A 186 -15.49 5.90 3.05
C LEU A 186 -13.96 5.82 2.99
N ASP A 187 -13.31 5.64 4.14
CA ASP A 187 -11.91 5.23 4.21
C ASP A 187 -11.78 3.76 4.65
N ILE A 188 -11.22 2.93 3.77
CA ILE A 188 -11.01 1.50 3.97
C ILE A 188 -9.64 1.29 4.63
N GLY A 189 -9.61 0.53 5.73
CA GLY A 189 -8.39 0.35 6.51
C GLY A 189 -8.04 1.62 7.29
N CYS A 190 -9.05 2.31 7.83
CA CYS A 190 -8.88 3.63 8.43
C CYS A 190 -8.01 3.65 9.70
N GLY A 191 -7.62 2.47 10.20
CA GLY A 191 -6.88 2.32 11.44
C GLY A 191 -7.61 2.97 12.62
N PHE A 192 -6.92 3.85 13.33
CA PHE A 192 -7.50 4.61 14.43
C PHE A 192 -8.11 5.97 14.01
N GLY A 193 -8.31 6.20 12.71
CA GLY A 193 -9.03 7.37 12.20
C GLY A 193 -8.21 8.66 12.11
N GLN A 194 -6.87 8.58 12.06
CA GLN A 194 -6.00 9.76 12.03
C GLN A 194 -6.34 10.72 10.89
N ILE A 195 -6.43 10.22 9.65
CA ILE A 195 -6.72 11.04 8.47
C ILE A 195 -8.17 11.52 8.51
N ILE A 196 -9.13 10.63 8.77
CA ILE A 196 -10.57 10.97 8.88
C ILE A 196 -10.82 12.13 9.86
N ASN A 197 -10.21 12.08 11.04
CA ASN A 197 -10.39 13.11 12.07
C ASN A 197 -9.61 14.41 11.75
N SER A 198 -8.71 14.39 10.78
CA SER A 198 -7.93 15.58 10.37
C SER A 198 -8.55 16.34 9.20
N VAL A 199 -9.47 15.72 8.45
CA VAL A 199 -10.15 16.33 7.31
C VAL A 199 -11.24 17.30 7.75
N ASP A 200 -11.17 18.53 7.24
CA ASP A 200 -12.23 19.54 7.35
C ASP A 200 -12.88 19.81 5.98
N PRO A 201 -14.04 19.19 5.68
CA PRO A 201 -14.74 19.40 4.40
C PRO A 201 -15.13 20.86 4.14
N LYS A 202 -15.28 21.70 5.19
CA LYS A 202 -15.64 23.11 5.02
C LYS A 202 -14.53 23.94 4.38
N ARG A 203 -13.28 23.48 4.44
CA ARG A 203 -12.11 24.22 3.92
C ARG A 203 -12.27 24.64 2.47
N TYR A 204 -12.96 23.82 1.66
CA TYR A 204 -13.27 24.11 0.26
C TYR A 204 -14.78 24.21 -0.01
N GLY A 205 -15.55 24.63 0.99
CA GLY A 205 -16.94 25.04 0.82
C GLY A 205 -17.97 23.92 0.89
N CYS A 206 -17.59 22.66 1.12
CA CYS A 206 -18.56 21.58 1.31
C CYS A 206 -19.33 21.81 2.62
N GLN A 207 -20.66 21.96 2.55
CA GLN A 207 -21.52 22.22 3.71
C GLN A 207 -22.24 20.98 4.23
N ASN A 208 -22.33 19.93 3.42
CA ASN A 208 -23.07 18.71 3.75
C ASN A 208 -22.21 17.50 3.42
N TRP A 209 -21.84 16.70 4.43
CA TRP A 209 -20.97 15.54 4.26
C TRP A 209 -21.33 14.43 5.25
N GLU A 210 -20.97 13.21 4.88
CA GLU A 210 -20.96 12.05 5.76
C GLU A 210 -19.61 11.33 5.61
N ILE A 211 -18.93 11.09 6.73
CA ILE A 211 -17.60 10.49 6.73
C ILE A 211 -17.60 9.21 7.55
N THR A 212 -17.20 8.13 6.91
CA THR A 212 -17.15 6.78 7.46
C THR A 212 -15.73 6.22 7.34
N GLY A 213 -15.26 5.55 8.38
CA GLY A 213 -14.07 4.69 8.33
C GLY A 213 -14.42 3.26 8.70
N CYS A 214 -13.78 2.29 8.06
CA CYS A 214 -13.84 0.90 8.50
C CYS A 214 -12.45 0.26 8.58
N ASP A 215 -12.28 -0.63 9.57
CA ASP A 215 -11.10 -1.46 9.76
C ASP A 215 -11.52 -2.79 10.39
N MET A 216 -10.74 -3.85 10.21
CA MET A 216 -11.00 -5.16 10.82
C MET A 216 -10.47 -5.26 12.25
N GLN A 217 -9.58 -4.36 12.66
CA GLN A 217 -8.96 -4.38 13.99
C GLN A 217 -9.82 -3.64 15.02
N GLU A 218 -10.59 -4.41 15.79
CA GLU A 218 -11.52 -3.90 16.82
C GLU A 218 -10.87 -2.88 17.77
N GLY A 219 -9.65 -3.15 18.24
CA GLY A 219 -8.93 -2.25 19.14
C GLY A 219 -8.66 -0.87 18.53
N LYS A 220 -8.34 -0.81 17.23
CA LYS A 220 -8.13 0.47 16.53
C LYS A 220 -9.44 1.23 16.36
N ILE A 221 -10.53 0.54 16.01
CA ILE A 221 -11.85 1.16 15.86
C ILE A 221 -12.43 1.64 17.19
N LYS A 222 -12.20 0.91 18.28
CA LYS A 222 -12.55 1.35 19.63
C LYS A 222 -11.85 2.68 19.95
N PHE A 223 -10.54 2.76 19.71
CA PHE A 223 -9.76 3.97 19.90
C PHE A 223 -10.21 5.11 18.97
N ALA A 224 -10.49 4.82 17.69
CA ALA A 224 -11.02 5.79 16.74
C ALA A 224 -12.35 6.40 17.20
N ASN A 225 -13.25 5.56 17.75
CA ASN A 225 -14.54 6.00 18.25
C ASN A 225 -14.45 6.88 19.51
N GLN A 226 -13.38 6.78 20.29
CA GLN A 226 -13.13 7.68 21.43
C GLN A 226 -12.61 9.05 20.97
N LEU A 227 -11.79 9.07 19.91
CA LEU A 227 -11.19 10.28 19.37
C LEU A 227 -12.04 10.99 18.30
N LYS A 228 -13.18 10.40 17.91
CA LYS A 228 -13.94 10.87 16.75
C LYS A 228 -14.46 12.29 16.93
N LEU A 229 -14.33 13.10 15.88
CA LEU A 229 -15.03 14.37 15.79
C LEU A 229 -16.54 14.15 15.59
N PRO A 230 -17.37 15.17 15.87
CA PRO A 230 -18.77 15.17 15.44
C PRO A 230 -18.89 14.83 13.95
N ASP A 231 -19.92 14.09 13.57
CA ASP A 231 -20.20 13.71 12.18
C ASP A 231 -19.19 12.73 11.55
N ARG A 232 -18.50 11.93 12.37
CA ARG A 232 -17.64 10.82 11.95
C ARG A 232 -18.18 9.49 12.49
N GLN A 233 -18.10 8.45 11.67
CA GLN A 233 -18.49 7.09 12.05
C GLN A 233 -17.37 6.11 11.77
N PHE A 234 -17.10 5.21 12.72
CA PHE A 234 -16.06 4.19 12.61
C PHE A 234 -16.65 2.82 12.90
N PHE A 235 -16.40 1.85 12.02
CA PHE A 235 -16.97 0.51 12.08
C PHE A 235 -15.89 -0.57 12.07
N THR A 236 -16.04 -1.57 12.96
CA THR A 236 -15.26 -2.80 12.89
C THR A 236 -15.92 -3.72 11.87
N LYS A 237 -15.55 -3.59 10.60
CA LYS A 237 -16.28 -4.23 9.50
C LYS A 237 -15.41 -4.43 8.27
N GLU A 238 -15.70 -5.51 7.54
CA GLU A 238 -15.12 -5.77 6.24
C GLU A 238 -15.66 -4.77 5.21
N ALA A 239 -14.78 -4.26 4.34
CA ALA A 239 -15.05 -3.14 3.46
C ALA A 239 -16.18 -3.43 2.46
N PHE A 240 -16.14 -4.58 1.78
CA PHE A 240 -17.15 -4.94 0.79
C PHE A 240 -18.52 -5.22 1.41
N SER A 241 -18.57 -5.68 2.64
CA SER A 241 -19.80 -5.81 3.42
C SER A 241 -20.46 -4.44 3.64
N LEU A 242 -19.67 -3.43 4.01
CA LEU A 242 -20.16 -2.06 4.17
C LEU A 242 -20.57 -1.44 2.83
N LEU A 243 -19.74 -1.58 1.78
CA LEU A 243 -20.05 -1.09 0.44
C LEU A 243 -21.35 -1.71 -0.13
N SER A 244 -21.56 -3.00 0.12
CA SER A 244 -22.77 -3.71 -0.32
C SER A 244 -24.04 -3.18 0.35
N GLU A 245 -24.01 -2.96 1.67
CA GLU A 245 -25.14 -2.38 2.38
C GLU A 245 -25.53 -1.01 1.84
N MET A 246 -24.54 -0.14 1.62
CA MET A 246 -24.76 1.20 1.09
C MET A 246 -25.29 1.18 -0.34
N SER A 247 -24.80 0.25 -1.17
CA SER A 247 -25.31 0.03 -2.52
C SER A 247 -26.77 -0.42 -2.52
N THR A 248 -27.15 -1.37 -1.66
CA THR A 248 -28.54 -1.85 -1.57
C THR A 248 -29.53 -0.76 -1.12
N GLN A 249 -29.06 0.24 -0.39
CA GLN A 249 -29.84 1.40 0.04
C GLN A 249 -29.90 2.51 -1.02
N ASN A 250 -29.35 2.28 -2.21
CA ASN A 250 -29.17 3.28 -3.26
C ASN A 250 -28.46 4.55 -2.73
N ASN A 251 -27.47 4.35 -1.87
CA ASN A 251 -26.78 5.40 -1.14
C ASN A 251 -25.25 5.19 -1.21
N PRO A 252 -24.66 5.11 -2.41
CA PRO A 252 -23.23 4.80 -2.58
C PRO A 252 -22.34 5.92 -2.02
N TYR A 253 -21.08 5.60 -1.75
CA TYR A 253 -20.07 6.60 -1.40
C TYR A 253 -19.60 7.35 -2.64
N ASP A 254 -19.45 8.67 -2.54
CA ASP A 254 -18.88 9.47 -3.63
C ASP A 254 -17.35 9.32 -3.67
N ILE A 255 -16.72 9.29 -2.50
CA ILE A 255 -15.28 9.10 -2.33
C ILE A 255 -15.04 7.77 -1.60
N ILE A 256 -14.17 6.93 -2.16
CA ILE A 256 -13.60 5.78 -1.46
C ILE A 256 -12.10 5.98 -1.38
N SER A 257 -11.51 5.89 -0.19
CA SER A 257 -10.06 5.97 0.00
C SER A 257 -9.47 4.73 0.67
N MET A 258 -8.17 4.53 0.45
CA MET A 258 -7.34 3.51 1.07
C MET A 258 -5.95 4.10 1.32
N PHE A 259 -5.64 4.45 2.58
CA PHE A 259 -4.32 4.97 2.97
C PHE A 259 -3.51 3.88 3.69
N GLU A 260 -2.30 3.58 3.22
CA GLU A 260 -1.43 2.52 3.78
C GLU A 260 -2.16 1.19 4.00
N PHE A 261 -2.94 0.78 3.00
CA PHE A 261 -3.78 -0.42 3.07
C PHE A 261 -3.38 -1.47 2.04
N MET A 262 -3.17 -1.05 0.79
CA MET A 262 -2.98 -1.96 -0.36
C MET A 262 -1.75 -2.87 -0.21
N GLU A 263 -0.69 -2.40 0.45
CA GLU A 263 0.53 -3.16 0.69
C GLU A 263 0.34 -4.34 1.64
N HIS A 264 -0.74 -4.34 2.43
CA HIS A 264 -1.05 -5.40 3.39
C HIS A 264 -1.92 -6.50 2.79
N LEU A 265 -2.43 -6.31 1.58
CA LEU A 265 -3.36 -7.24 0.94
C LEU A 265 -2.62 -8.47 0.38
N ASN A 266 -3.26 -9.63 0.54
CA ASN A 266 -2.82 -10.87 -0.09
C ASN A 266 -2.85 -10.77 -1.63
N ASP A 267 -3.93 -10.20 -2.15
CA ASP A 267 -4.20 -10.09 -3.58
C ASP A 267 -4.81 -8.71 -3.89
N PRO A 268 -3.98 -7.66 -4.00
CA PRO A 268 -4.43 -6.30 -4.22
C PRO A 268 -5.24 -6.13 -5.52
N LEU A 269 -4.89 -6.85 -6.59
CA LEU A 269 -5.62 -6.76 -7.86
C LEU A 269 -7.06 -7.31 -7.74
N SER A 270 -7.25 -8.47 -7.12
CA SER A 270 -8.60 -9.01 -6.88
C SER A 270 -9.46 -8.07 -6.02
N PHE A 271 -8.85 -7.43 -5.03
CA PHE A 271 -9.52 -6.39 -4.24
C PHE A 271 -9.96 -5.21 -5.11
N LEU A 272 -9.09 -4.72 -6.01
CA LEU A 272 -9.42 -3.63 -6.94
C LEU A 272 -10.51 -4.02 -7.95
N GLU A 273 -10.46 -5.24 -8.50
CA GLU A 273 -11.49 -5.78 -9.40
C GLU A 273 -12.87 -5.83 -8.71
N GLN A 274 -12.91 -6.25 -7.44
CA GLN A 274 -14.15 -6.21 -6.64
C GLN A 274 -14.60 -4.78 -6.35
N LEU A 275 -13.68 -3.90 -5.96
CA LEU A 275 -13.97 -2.50 -5.68
C LEU A 275 -14.56 -1.77 -6.89
N ALA A 276 -14.05 -2.05 -8.09
CA ALA A 276 -14.55 -1.49 -9.35
C ALA A 276 -16.03 -1.85 -9.63
N GLY A 277 -16.56 -2.91 -9.01
CA GLY A 277 -17.98 -3.27 -9.07
C GLY A 277 -18.90 -2.35 -8.27
N PHE A 278 -18.37 -1.51 -7.38
CA PHE A 278 -19.14 -0.56 -6.58
C PHE A 278 -19.14 0.83 -7.20
N ARG A 279 -20.30 1.47 -7.21
CA ARG A 279 -20.42 2.85 -7.69
C ARG A 279 -19.72 3.81 -6.74
N SER A 280 -18.81 4.61 -7.28
CA SER A 280 -18.22 5.79 -6.64
C SER A 280 -17.88 6.84 -7.69
N GLU A 281 -17.75 8.10 -7.30
CA GLU A 281 -17.29 9.16 -8.20
C GLU A 281 -15.76 9.19 -8.28
N VAL A 282 -15.10 8.91 -7.14
CA VAL A 282 -13.64 8.92 -7.00
C VAL A 282 -13.16 7.80 -6.09
N ILE A 283 -12.08 7.13 -6.51
CA ILE A 283 -11.29 6.22 -5.67
C ILE A 283 -9.90 6.83 -5.47
N LEU A 284 -9.47 6.99 -4.22
CA LEU A 284 -8.14 7.49 -3.86
C LEU A 284 -7.33 6.38 -3.18
N ILE A 285 -6.18 6.07 -3.72
CA ILE A 285 -5.25 5.09 -3.13
C ILE A 285 -3.97 5.82 -2.77
N ALA A 286 -3.49 5.59 -1.55
CA ALA A 286 -2.17 6.04 -1.16
C ALA A 286 -1.42 4.95 -0.40
N SER A 287 -0.15 4.74 -0.74
CA SER A 287 0.68 3.66 -0.21
C SER A 287 2.15 4.11 -0.23
N PRO A 288 3.03 3.50 0.59
CA PRO A 288 4.46 3.75 0.51
C PRO A 288 5.01 3.53 -0.91
N LEU A 289 5.65 4.57 -1.47
CA LEU A 289 6.29 4.49 -2.78
C LEU A 289 7.55 3.64 -2.68
N ALA A 290 7.59 2.56 -3.47
CA ALA A 290 8.79 1.80 -3.76
C ALA A 290 9.63 1.45 -2.52
N GLN A 291 8.99 1.23 -1.35
CA GLN A 291 9.65 1.12 -0.04
C GLN A 291 10.88 0.20 -0.03
N THR A 292 10.84 -0.81 -0.88
CA THR A 292 11.77 -1.93 -0.93
C THR A 292 12.30 -2.23 -2.32
N ILE A 293 11.82 -1.52 -3.34
CA ILE A 293 12.30 -1.63 -4.72
C ILE A 293 13.66 -0.93 -4.76
N GLY A 294 14.65 -1.57 -5.37
CA GLY A 294 16.04 -1.11 -5.35
C GLY A 294 16.79 -1.38 -4.03
N LYS A 295 16.23 -2.20 -3.11
CA LYS A 295 16.89 -2.59 -1.85
C LYS A 295 17.29 -4.08 -1.88
N PRO A 296 18.46 -4.43 -2.44
CA PRO A 296 18.80 -5.80 -2.82
C PRO A 296 19.07 -6.76 -1.68
N LEU A 297 19.44 -6.27 -0.49
CA LEU A 297 19.89 -7.11 0.63
C LEU A 297 19.01 -6.97 1.89
N MET A 298 17.76 -6.59 1.71
CA MET A 298 16.83 -6.44 2.82
C MET A 298 16.38 -7.80 3.34
N ARG A 299 16.76 -8.09 4.58
CA ARG A 299 16.46 -9.35 5.28
C ARG A 299 15.34 -9.24 6.31
N LYS A 300 14.95 -8.02 6.62
CA LYS A 300 13.90 -7.69 7.60
C LYS A 300 12.92 -6.72 6.94
N PRO A 301 12.18 -7.17 5.90
CA PRO A 301 11.07 -6.35 5.40
C PRO A 301 10.09 -6.11 6.55
N ASP A 302 9.27 -5.06 6.41
CA ASP A 302 8.15 -4.85 7.32
C ASP A 302 7.30 -6.14 7.32
N PRO A 303 7.08 -6.77 8.50
CA PRO A 303 6.47 -8.08 8.54
C PRO A 303 5.06 -8.10 7.96
N VAL A 304 4.38 -6.95 7.89
CA VAL A 304 3.01 -6.84 7.38
C VAL A 304 2.90 -6.30 5.96
N HIS A 305 3.98 -5.85 5.34
CA HIS A 305 3.92 -5.40 3.95
C HIS A 305 4.19 -6.58 3.03
N LEU A 306 3.17 -6.98 2.28
CA LEU A 306 3.22 -8.05 1.29
C LEU A 306 3.66 -7.54 -0.08
N TRP A 307 3.44 -6.25 -0.36
CA TRP A 307 3.73 -5.66 -1.66
C TRP A 307 4.46 -4.33 -1.54
N SER A 308 5.20 -3.98 -2.58
CA SER A 308 5.67 -2.62 -2.83
C SER A 308 5.34 -2.20 -4.25
N PHE A 309 4.85 -0.97 -4.37
CA PHE A 309 4.36 -0.42 -5.62
C PHE A 309 5.29 0.70 -6.10
N SER A 310 5.69 0.64 -7.37
CA SER A 310 5.99 1.87 -8.11
C SER A 310 4.68 2.51 -8.57
N ARG A 311 4.75 3.76 -9.03
CA ARG A 311 3.60 4.43 -9.64
C ARG A 311 3.08 3.64 -10.83
N GLU A 312 3.98 3.25 -11.73
CA GLU A 312 3.62 2.52 -12.95
C GLU A 312 2.96 1.18 -12.65
N GLY A 313 3.47 0.43 -11.67
CA GLY A 313 2.90 -0.86 -11.28
C GLY A 313 1.50 -0.75 -10.70
N LEU A 314 1.24 0.29 -9.88
CA LEU A 314 -0.11 0.57 -9.37
C LEU A 314 -1.06 1.03 -10.48
N GLU A 315 -0.61 1.88 -11.40
CA GLU A 315 -1.39 2.32 -12.56
C GLU A 315 -1.75 1.14 -13.49
N ASP A 316 -0.81 0.22 -13.75
CA ASP A 316 -1.05 -0.99 -14.54
C ASP A 316 -2.12 -1.89 -13.87
N MET A 317 -2.05 -2.10 -12.55
CA MET A 317 -3.08 -2.84 -11.81
C MET A 317 -4.46 -2.18 -11.90
N LEU A 318 -4.54 -0.87 -11.69
CA LEU A 318 -5.80 -0.13 -11.75
C LEU A 318 -6.43 -0.21 -13.14
N LYS A 319 -5.62 -0.12 -14.19
CA LYS A 319 -6.07 -0.31 -15.56
C LYS A 319 -6.65 -1.71 -15.80
N ILE A 320 -6.01 -2.76 -15.27
CA ILE A 320 -6.53 -4.14 -15.36
C ILE A 320 -7.88 -4.26 -14.65
N ALA A 321 -8.02 -3.62 -13.48
CA ALA A 321 -9.27 -3.57 -12.73
C ALA A 321 -10.38 -2.71 -13.38
N GLY A 322 -10.11 -2.07 -14.53
CA GLY A 322 -11.07 -1.20 -15.21
C GLY A 322 -11.23 0.18 -14.57
N LEU A 323 -10.27 0.61 -13.75
CA LEU A 323 -10.27 1.91 -13.08
C LEU A 323 -9.41 2.92 -13.86
N ASP A 324 -10.03 4.03 -14.24
CA ASP A 324 -9.37 5.10 -14.98
C ASP A 324 -8.58 6.02 -14.06
N VAL A 325 -7.25 5.99 -14.17
CA VAL A 325 -6.37 6.93 -13.46
C VAL A 325 -6.52 8.33 -14.05
N ILE A 326 -6.81 9.29 -13.18
CA ILE A 326 -6.97 10.72 -13.52
C ILE A 326 -5.89 11.60 -12.91
N TYR A 327 -5.25 11.11 -11.84
CA TYR A 327 -4.15 11.80 -11.17
C TYR A 327 -3.25 10.78 -10.48
N SER A 328 -1.95 11.06 -10.50
CA SER A 328 -0.92 10.27 -9.82
C SER A 328 0.18 11.21 -9.32
N SER A 329 0.70 10.97 -8.12
CA SER A 329 1.78 11.78 -7.56
C SER A 329 2.73 10.95 -6.70
N GLU A 330 3.99 11.35 -6.71
CA GLU A 330 5.04 10.82 -5.85
C GLU A 330 5.59 11.93 -4.93
N VAL A 331 5.39 11.79 -3.62
CA VAL A 331 5.96 12.69 -2.62
C VAL A 331 7.18 12.04 -2.00
N ARG A 332 8.37 12.49 -2.42
CA ARG A 332 9.66 11.87 -2.08
C ARG A 332 10.32 12.41 -0.81
N VAL A 333 9.53 12.74 0.19
CA VAL A 333 10.03 13.36 1.43
C VAL A 333 10.92 12.38 2.22
N GLY A 334 10.57 11.10 2.25
CA GLY A 334 11.29 10.07 3.01
C GLY A 334 12.73 9.89 2.54
N SER A 335 12.96 9.98 1.23
CA SER A 335 14.29 9.94 0.63
C SER A 335 15.20 11.10 1.10
N TYR A 336 14.64 12.24 1.52
CA TYR A 336 15.44 13.39 1.98
C TYR A 336 15.62 13.44 3.50
N ILE A 337 14.58 13.12 4.27
CA ILE A 337 14.58 13.30 5.74
C ILE A 337 14.51 12.00 6.53
N GLY A 338 14.57 10.86 5.84
CA GLY A 338 14.33 9.53 6.41
C GLY A 338 12.84 9.17 6.43
N GLY A 339 12.54 7.86 6.36
CA GLY A 339 11.18 7.34 6.33
C GLY A 339 10.80 6.77 4.97
N LEU A 340 9.50 6.87 4.62
CA LEU A 340 8.93 6.31 3.41
C LEU A 340 8.56 7.43 2.43
N ASP A 341 8.85 7.23 1.16
CA ASP A 341 8.23 8.05 0.12
C ASP A 341 6.77 7.64 -0.06
N TRP A 342 5.98 8.48 -0.71
CA TRP A 342 4.54 8.32 -0.77
C TRP A 342 4.03 8.35 -2.20
N LEU A 343 3.24 7.35 -2.55
CA LEU A 343 2.53 7.27 -3.81
C LEU A 343 1.07 7.60 -3.55
N THR A 344 0.47 8.43 -4.39
CA THR A 344 -0.98 8.64 -4.39
C THR A 344 -1.49 8.54 -5.81
N VAL A 345 -2.57 7.80 -6.01
CA VAL A 345 -3.28 7.63 -7.28
C VAL A 345 -4.76 7.88 -7.05
N VAL A 346 -5.36 8.66 -7.93
CA VAL A 346 -6.80 8.95 -7.92
C VAL A 346 -7.39 8.42 -9.22
N CYS A 347 -8.45 7.64 -9.10
CA CYS A 347 -9.25 7.13 -10.19
C CYS A 347 -10.63 7.79 -10.20
N GLY A 348 -11.22 7.94 -11.38
CA GLY A 348 -12.56 8.50 -11.53
C GLY A 348 -12.87 8.86 -12.99
N ASP A 349 -14.03 9.47 -13.21
CA ASP A 349 -14.42 9.93 -14.55
C ASP A 349 -13.61 11.18 -14.95
N LYS A 350 -12.85 11.10 -16.05
CA LYS A 350 -12.06 12.21 -16.59
C LYS A 350 -12.93 13.42 -16.95
N GLU A 351 -14.17 13.21 -17.39
CA GLU A 351 -15.07 14.30 -17.78
C GLU A 351 -15.54 15.12 -16.57
N LEU A 352 -15.71 14.49 -15.41
CA LEU A 352 -16.02 15.17 -14.14
C LEU A 352 -15.03 16.30 -13.84
N PHE A 353 -13.74 16.08 -14.12
CA PHE A 353 -12.68 17.06 -13.87
C PHE A 353 -12.52 18.07 -15.01
N LYS A 354 -12.86 17.71 -16.25
CA LYS A 354 -12.77 18.62 -17.41
C LYS A 354 -13.82 19.73 -17.38
N GLU A 355 -15.08 19.40 -17.08
CA GLU A 355 -16.19 20.36 -17.07
C GLU A 355 -15.94 21.53 -16.09
N LYS A 356 -15.26 21.25 -14.98
CA LYS A 356 -14.97 22.27 -13.96
C LYS A 356 -13.85 23.21 -14.36
N ARG A 357 -12.84 22.75 -15.12
CA ARG A 357 -11.76 23.61 -15.64
C ARG A 357 -12.31 24.76 -16.49
N THR A 358 -13.38 24.53 -17.25
CA THR A 358 -14.02 25.56 -18.07
C THR A 358 -14.77 26.61 -17.25
N ASN A 359 -15.32 26.25 -16.10
CA ASN A 359 -16.07 27.17 -15.25
C ASN A 359 -15.18 28.03 -14.34
N TRP A 360 -14.02 27.53 -13.93
CA TRP A 360 -13.07 28.28 -13.07
C TRP A 360 -12.38 29.43 -13.78
N ARG A 361 -12.30 29.41 -15.12
CA ARG A 361 -11.77 30.56 -15.90
C ARG A 361 -12.69 31.78 -15.92
N ARG A 362 -13.87 31.70 -15.31
CA ARG A 362 -14.85 32.80 -15.24
C ARG A 362 -14.82 33.57 -13.91
N PHE A 363 -13.98 33.15 -12.98
CA PHE A 363 -13.63 33.89 -11.77
C PHE A 363 -12.20 34.41 -11.92
#